data_AF-A0A433D9V1-F1
#
_entry.id   AF-A0A433D9V1-F1
#
_cell.length_a   1.000
_cell.length_b   1.000
_cell.length_c   1.000
_cell.angle_alpha   90.00
_cell.angle_beta   90.00
_cell.angle_gamma   90.00
#
_symmetry.space_group_name_H-M   'P 1'
#
loop_
_entity.id
_entity.type
_entity.pdbx_description
1 polymer ?
#
loop_
_entity_poly.entity_id
_entity_poly.type
_entity_poly.pdbx_seq_one_letter_code
_entity_poly.pdbx_strand_id
1 'polypeptide(L)'
;MALQSDGMCTGMPVHYLDYVPGYMINIETFCGYIYATITIPDHLPAIIPLKGKDGLTYPRGGVDGLYYSEELRVLSSRGYKVTCKSGYLFASADLFSKYVEHFYNLKASATGGERFVYKLLLNGLYGFFCRASYYNESKIVNQDRAAEISQAHPIDAITELSPNLVLVNYAPYLDVECNLLENAITVTSNIAVGAAVTAIARSIMCPYKCDPNNPILYTDTDSGLFPKPLPSTVIGPNLGQWKDELDGDIILDAYFIGAKAYAFRTERPHKFYGDAPSMEKVVVSGFPVGSVSFEQFKEVATIGTKVKVSIDRLVKDRVAIVMKQGSMTRTLRLRDDPK
;
A
#
# COMPACT_ATOMS: atom_id res chain seq x y z
N MET A 1 2.00 13.42 2.52
CA MET A 1 3.07 13.53 3.56
C MET A 1 4.19 12.55 3.20
N ALA A 2 5.47 12.81 3.45
CA ALA A 2 6.54 11.83 3.13
C ALA A 2 6.65 10.71 4.20
N LEU A 3 5.59 9.93 4.35
CA LEU A 3 5.29 9.11 5.53
C LEU A 3 6.31 8.00 5.81
N GLN A 4 6.70 7.22 4.80
CA GLN A 4 7.66 6.13 4.97
C GLN A 4 9.07 6.66 5.25
N SER A 5 9.48 7.74 4.57
CA SER A 5 10.77 8.38 4.82
C SER A 5 10.84 8.96 6.23
N ASP A 6 9.75 9.57 6.71
CA ASP A 6 9.64 10.04 8.09
C ASP A 6 9.74 8.86 9.09
N GLY A 7 9.02 7.77 8.83
CA GLY A 7 9.10 6.57 9.65
C GLY A 7 10.51 5.95 9.71
N MET A 8 11.29 6.07 8.64
CA MET A 8 12.68 5.59 8.58
C MET A 8 13.64 6.39 9.49
N CYS A 9 13.28 7.61 9.90
CA CYS A 9 14.08 8.42 10.84
C CYS A 9 13.91 8.01 12.30
N THR A 10 13.29 6.86 12.57
CA THR A 10 13.13 6.29 13.91
C THR A 10 14.03 5.07 14.10
N GLY A 11 14.12 4.56 15.33
CA GLY A 11 14.91 3.36 15.63
C GLY A 11 14.35 2.12 14.93
N MET A 12 15.16 1.47 14.10
CA MET A 12 14.80 0.30 13.31
C MET A 12 15.26 -1.00 13.99
N PRO A 13 14.50 -2.10 13.89
CA PRO A 13 14.93 -3.40 14.42
C PRO A 13 16.11 -3.94 13.60
N VAL A 14 17.25 -4.18 14.26
CA VAL A 14 18.51 -4.60 13.59
C VAL A 14 18.91 -6.02 13.88
N HIS A 15 18.90 -6.42 15.15
CA HIS A 15 19.36 -7.74 15.59
C HIS A 15 18.27 -8.40 16.40
N TYR A 16 17.89 -9.61 15.99
CA TYR A 16 17.03 -10.46 16.80
C TYR A 16 17.76 -10.83 18.08
N LEU A 17 17.08 -10.67 19.21
CA LEU A 17 17.63 -10.94 20.53
C LEU A 17 17.02 -12.21 21.13
N ASP A 18 15.68 -12.28 21.20
CA ASP A 18 15.01 -13.40 21.85
C ASP A 18 13.52 -13.51 21.51
N TYR A 19 12.92 -14.65 21.85
CA TYR A 19 11.48 -14.88 21.86
C TYR A 19 10.93 -14.70 23.27
N VAL A 20 9.96 -13.83 23.43
CA VAL A 20 9.43 -13.39 24.72
C VAL A 20 7.96 -13.82 24.87
N PRO A 21 7.59 -14.54 25.95
CA PRO A 21 6.19 -14.84 26.27
C PRO A 21 5.36 -13.58 26.51
N GLY A 22 4.09 -13.58 26.12
CA GLY A 22 3.22 -12.39 26.15
C GLY A 22 3.10 -11.70 27.51
N TYR A 23 3.10 -12.46 28.61
CA TYR A 23 3.01 -11.92 29.97
C TYR A 23 4.27 -11.16 30.43
N MET A 24 5.39 -11.29 29.71
CA MET A 24 6.63 -10.56 29.97
C MET A 24 6.76 -9.30 29.08
N ILE A 25 5.83 -9.08 28.16
CA ILE A 25 5.90 -7.97 27.20
C ILE A 25 5.31 -6.71 27.81
N ASN A 26 6.14 -5.68 27.92
CA ASN A 26 5.69 -4.32 28.17
C ASN A 26 5.64 -3.55 26.83
N ILE A 27 4.44 -3.22 26.34
CA ILE A 27 4.23 -2.54 25.05
C ILE A 27 4.95 -1.20 24.97
N GLU A 28 5.11 -0.49 26.08
CA GLU A 28 5.75 0.82 26.09
C GLU A 28 7.25 0.71 25.80
N THR A 29 7.92 -0.36 26.23
CA THR A 29 9.38 -0.51 26.12
C THR A 29 9.82 -1.59 25.13
N PHE A 30 8.91 -2.46 24.68
CA PHE A 30 9.26 -3.56 23.77
C PHE A 30 9.62 -3.01 22.38
N CYS A 31 10.76 -3.43 21.83
CA CYS A 31 11.13 -3.15 20.44
C CYS A 31 11.16 -4.45 19.65
N GLY A 32 10.26 -4.59 18.69
CA GLY A 32 10.20 -5.79 17.86
C GLY A 32 8.79 -6.11 17.43
N TYR A 33 8.53 -7.40 17.23
CA TYR A 33 7.28 -7.90 16.68
C TYR A 33 6.49 -8.66 17.72
N ILE A 34 5.23 -8.30 17.91
CA ILE A 34 4.36 -8.89 18.93
C ILE A 34 3.20 -9.58 18.24
N TYR A 35 3.03 -10.87 18.51
CA TYR A 35 1.80 -11.56 18.20
C TYR A 35 0.76 -11.17 19.25
N ALA A 36 -0.30 -10.48 18.81
CA ALA A 36 -1.29 -9.90 19.70
C ALA A 36 -2.70 -10.02 19.13
N THR A 37 -3.68 -9.97 20.04
CA THR A 37 -5.08 -9.70 19.71
C THR A 37 -5.36 -8.22 19.94
N ILE A 38 -5.85 -7.54 18.93
CA ILE A 38 -6.34 -6.15 19.05
C ILE A 38 -7.86 -6.19 19.03
N THR A 39 -8.50 -5.77 20.12
CA THR A 39 -9.95 -5.60 20.19
C THR A 39 -10.29 -4.13 19.96
N ILE A 40 -11.10 -3.88 18.94
CA ILE A 40 -11.56 -2.54 18.56
C ILE A 40 -12.86 -2.23 19.31
N PRO A 41 -12.89 -1.24 20.22
CA PRO A 41 -14.12 -0.76 20.85
C PRO A 41 -15.10 -0.19 19.83
N ASP A 42 -16.40 -0.30 20.09
CA ASP A 42 -17.46 0.08 19.12
C ASP A 42 -17.39 1.55 18.68
N HIS A 43 -17.01 2.44 19.59
CA HIS A 43 -16.91 3.89 19.36
C HIS A 43 -15.64 4.30 18.60
N LEU A 44 -14.67 3.40 18.43
CA LEU A 44 -13.45 3.68 17.66
C LEU A 44 -13.58 3.18 16.21
N PRO A 45 -12.88 3.84 15.27
CA PRO A 45 -12.89 3.40 13.88
C PRO A 45 -12.10 2.10 13.69
N ALA A 46 -12.56 1.24 12.78
CA ALA A 46 -11.81 0.05 12.38
C ALA A 46 -10.70 0.44 11.39
N ILE A 47 -9.49 0.64 11.89
CA ILE A 47 -8.35 1.13 11.07
C ILE A 47 -7.28 0.06 10.82
N ILE A 48 -7.49 -1.15 11.34
CA ILE A 48 -6.53 -2.26 11.26
C ILE A 48 -6.84 -3.05 9.98
N PRO A 49 -5.95 -3.01 8.98
CA PRO A 49 -6.18 -3.69 7.72
C PRO A 49 -5.89 -5.20 7.85
N LEU A 50 -6.79 -6.03 7.32
CA LEU A 50 -6.54 -7.45 7.07
C LEU A 50 -6.61 -7.73 5.58
N LYS A 51 -5.60 -8.45 5.06
CA LYS A 51 -5.60 -8.91 3.67
C LYS A 51 -6.15 -10.32 3.62
N GLY A 52 -7.41 -10.46 3.19
CA GLY A 52 -8.05 -11.73 2.89
C GLY A 52 -7.91 -12.14 1.42
N LYS A 53 -8.55 -13.24 1.04
CA LYS A 53 -8.58 -13.75 -0.34
C LYS A 53 -9.26 -12.75 -1.31
N ASP A 54 -10.29 -12.05 -0.84
CA ASP A 54 -11.10 -11.11 -1.63
C ASP A 54 -10.58 -9.67 -1.59
N GLY A 55 -9.47 -9.42 -0.89
CA GLY A 55 -8.83 -8.12 -0.81
C GLY A 55 -8.61 -7.63 0.63
N LEU A 56 -8.50 -6.31 0.77
CA LEU A 56 -8.27 -5.64 2.05
C LEU A 56 -9.60 -5.37 2.75
N THR A 57 -9.72 -5.79 4.00
CA THR A 57 -10.88 -5.54 4.88
C THR A 57 -10.43 -4.85 6.16
N TYR A 58 -11.39 -4.20 6.83
CA TYR A 58 -11.19 -3.53 8.12
C TYR A 58 -12.22 -4.06 9.10
N PRO A 59 -12.03 -5.29 9.61
CA PRO A 59 -13.03 -5.94 10.44
C PRO A 59 -13.22 -5.21 11.77
N ARG A 60 -14.44 -5.29 12.30
CA ARG A 60 -14.72 -4.94 13.71
C ARG A 60 -14.50 -6.16 14.61
N GLY A 61 -14.23 -5.91 15.89
CA GLY A 61 -14.01 -6.94 16.90
C GLY A 61 -12.52 -7.23 17.18
N GLY A 62 -12.23 -8.48 17.53
CA GLY A 62 -10.89 -8.95 17.85
C GLY A 62 -10.12 -9.39 16.61
N VAL A 63 -8.94 -8.82 16.39
CA VAL A 63 -8.06 -9.14 15.27
C VAL A 63 -6.75 -9.71 15.80
N ASP A 64 -6.42 -10.92 15.37
CA ASP A 64 -5.13 -11.56 15.64
C ASP A 64 -4.12 -11.26 14.55
N GLY A 65 -2.89 -10.96 14.94
CA GLY A 65 -1.82 -10.71 13.98
C GLY A 65 -0.46 -10.52 14.64
N LEU A 66 0.57 -10.48 13.79
CA LEU A 66 1.93 -10.10 14.15
C LEU A 66 2.13 -8.63 13.81
N TYR A 67 2.37 -7.80 14.82
CA TYR A 67 2.46 -6.36 14.68
C TYR A 67 3.81 -5.85 15.16
N TYR A 68 4.30 -4.77 14.54
CA TYR A 68 5.45 -4.06 15.10
C TYR A 68 5.02 -3.30 16.35
N SER A 69 5.87 -3.27 17.38
CA SER A 69 5.49 -2.78 18.71
C SER A 69 5.05 -1.31 18.74
N GLU A 70 5.62 -0.45 17.88
CA GLU A 70 5.21 0.96 17.78
C GLU A 70 3.73 1.12 17.37
N GLU A 71 3.26 0.27 16.45
CA GLU A 71 1.86 0.28 16.01
C GLU A 71 0.91 -0.09 17.15
N LEU A 72 1.29 -1.09 17.95
CA LEU A 72 0.51 -1.48 19.12
C LEU A 72 0.52 -0.40 20.22
N ARG A 73 1.65 0.27 20.43
CA ARG A 73 1.75 1.38 21.40
C ARG A 73 0.81 2.52 21.01
N VAL A 74 0.85 2.95 19.75
CA VAL A 74 -0.03 4.03 19.26
C VAL A 74 -1.49 3.62 19.34
N LEU A 75 -1.85 2.40 18.95
CA LEU A 75 -3.24 1.91 19.09
C LEU A 75 -3.69 1.87 20.56
N SER A 76 -2.86 1.35 21.46
CA SER A 76 -3.14 1.32 22.91
C SER A 76 -3.41 2.72 23.46
N SER A 77 -2.57 3.70 23.09
CA SER A 77 -2.73 5.12 23.49
C SER A 77 -4.03 5.76 23.02
N ARG A 78 -4.68 5.17 22.00
CA ARG A 78 -5.95 5.63 21.40
C ARG A 78 -7.17 4.87 21.92
N GLY A 79 -6.98 4.00 22.92
CA GLY A 79 -8.06 3.24 23.55
C GLY A 79 -8.38 1.90 22.90
N TYR A 80 -7.60 1.46 21.90
CA TYR A 80 -7.70 0.08 21.42
C TYR A 80 -7.17 -0.87 22.48
N LYS A 81 -7.85 -2.01 22.70
CA LYS A 81 -7.40 -2.99 23.68
C LYS A 81 -6.43 -3.98 23.02
N VAL A 82 -5.18 -3.99 23.47
CA VAL A 82 -4.13 -4.89 22.96
C VAL A 82 -3.86 -5.99 23.99
N THR A 83 -3.89 -7.25 23.55
CA THR A 83 -3.52 -8.42 24.37
C THR A 83 -2.33 -9.14 23.75
N CYS A 84 -1.16 -9.04 24.40
CA CYS A 84 0.07 -9.67 23.93
C CYS A 84 0.08 -11.17 24.20
N LYS A 85 0.35 -11.99 23.18
CA LYS A 85 0.46 -13.46 23.28
C LYS A 85 1.92 -13.91 23.32
N SER A 86 2.75 -13.33 22.46
CA SER A 86 4.20 -13.56 22.41
C SER A 86 4.88 -12.48 21.56
N GLY A 87 6.20 -12.44 21.54
CA GLY A 87 6.93 -11.50 20.71
C GLY A 87 8.36 -11.91 20.38
N TYR A 88 8.89 -11.31 19.34
CA TYR A 88 10.27 -11.40 18.89
C TYR A 88 10.94 -10.07 19.21
N LEU A 89 11.87 -10.11 20.16
CA LEU A 89 12.59 -8.93 20.65
C LEU A 89 13.76 -8.62 19.73
N PHE A 90 13.95 -7.33 19.45
CA PHE A 90 15.05 -6.83 18.63
C PHE A 90 15.82 -5.70 19.34
N ALA A 91 17.11 -5.62 19.05
CA ALA A 91 17.86 -4.38 19.26
C ALA A 91 17.39 -3.32 18.24
N SER A 92 17.42 -2.05 18.64
CA SER A 92 17.03 -0.91 17.80
C SER A 92 18.21 0.00 17.51
N ALA A 93 18.30 0.54 16.30
CA ALA A 93 19.28 1.56 15.93
C ALA A 93 18.73 2.53 14.88
N ASP A 94 19.19 3.78 14.90
CA ASP A 94 18.96 4.72 13.80
C ASP A 94 19.87 4.36 12.62
N LEU A 95 19.24 3.85 11.55
CA LEU A 95 19.94 3.43 10.34
C LEU A 95 19.88 4.47 9.22
N PHE A 96 18.85 5.32 9.21
CA PHE A 96 18.43 5.99 7.98
C PHE A 96 18.23 7.49 8.10
N SER A 97 18.25 8.10 9.29
CA SER A 97 18.01 9.55 9.41
C SER A 97 18.94 10.38 8.52
N LYS A 98 20.24 10.04 8.50
CA LYS A 98 21.23 10.72 7.63
C LYS A 98 20.95 10.54 6.14
N TYR A 99 20.51 9.34 5.73
CA TYR A 99 20.14 9.06 4.35
C TYR A 99 18.91 9.88 3.94
N VAL A 100 17.87 9.85 4.78
CA VAL A 100 16.63 10.56 4.53
C VAL A 100 16.88 12.07 4.48
N GLU A 101 17.58 12.63 5.47
CA GLU A 101 17.94 14.05 5.52
C GLU A 101 18.70 14.47 4.25
N HIS A 102 19.71 13.70 3.85
CA HIS A 102 20.50 13.99 2.66
C HIS A 102 19.63 14.07 1.39
N PHE A 103 18.85 13.02 1.09
CA PHE A 103 18.03 13.01 -0.12
C PHE A 103 16.79 13.92 -0.03
N TYR A 104 16.31 14.20 1.17
CA TYR A 104 15.24 15.18 1.39
C TYR A 104 15.70 16.59 1.03
N ASN A 105 16.89 16.98 1.49
CA ASN A 105 17.48 18.29 1.19
C ASN A 105 17.76 18.45 -0.30
N LEU A 106 18.34 17.43 -0.94
CA LEU A 106 18.56 17.43 -2.40
C LEU A 106 17.24 17.54 -3.20
N LYS A 107 16.20 16.81 -2.78
CA LYS A 107 14.87 16.88 -3.39
C LYS A 107 14.24 18.26 -3.25
N ALA A 108 14.47 18.95 -2.12
CA ALA A 108 13.90 20.27 -1.86
C ALA A 108 14.49 21.35 -2.79
N SER A 109 15.79 21.25 -3.11
CA SER A 109 16.47 22.19 -4.02
C SER A 109 16.38 21.83 -5.51
N ALA A 110 16.04 20.58 -5.84
CA ALA A 110 16.00 20.10 -7.22
C ALA A 110 14.66 20.36 -7.93
N THR A 111 14.69 20.37 -9.26
CA THR A 111 13.48 20.41 -10.10
C THR A 111 13.53 19.30 -11.17
N GLY A 112 12.44 19.11 -11.92
CA GLY A 112 12.40 18.16 -13.04
C GLY A 112 12.80 16.72 -12.67
N GLY A 113 13.66 16.12 -13.50
CA GLY A 113 14.08 14.73 -13.39
C GLY A 113 14.92 14.42 -12.15
N GLU A 114 15.79 15.34 -11.72
CA GLU A 114 16.61 15.14 -10.52
C GLU A 114 15.74 15.02 -9.27
N ARG A 115 14.77 15.93 -9.12
CA ARG A 115 13.78 15.87 -8.04
C ARG A 115 13.02 14.55 -8.05
N PHE A 116 12.69 14.04 -9.23
CA PHE A 116 12.03 12.75 -9.39
C PHE A 116 12.93 11.59 -8.91
N VAL A 117 14.22 11.58 -9.28
CA VAL A 117 15.19 10.57 -8.83
C VAL A 117 15.34 10.60 -7.31
N TYR A 118 15.51 11.78 -6.69
CA TYR A 118 15.62 11.87 -5.23
C TYR A 118 14.35 11.41 -4.51
N LYS A 119 13.16 11.72 -5.06
CA LYS A 119 11.90 11.17 -4.56
C LYS A 119 11.86 9.64 -4.67
N LEU A 120 12.34 9.07 -5.76
CA LEU A 120 12.40 7.63 -5.96
C LEU A 120 13.35 6.96 -4.96
N LEU A 121 14.52 7.55 -4.69
CA LEU A 121 15.48 7.04 -3.71
C LEU A 121 14.92 7.07 -2.28
N LEU A 122 14.20 8.12 -1.91
CA LEU A 122 13.51 8.23 -0.62
C LEU A 122 12.39 7.20 -0.46
N ASN A 123 11.54 7.07 -1.47
CA ASN A 123 10.37 6.19 -1.42
C ASN A 123 10.73 4.71 -1.70
N GLY A 124 11.82 4.45 -2.41
CA GLY A 124 12.17 3.10 -2.87
C GLY A 124 12.97 2.29 -1.86
N LEU A 125 13.69 2.94 -0.93
CA LEU A 125 14.62 2.24 -0.04
C LEU A 125 13.93 1.21 0.86
N TYR A 126 12.79 1.54 1.48
CA TYR A 126 12.09 0.55 2.30
C TYR A 126 11.61 -0.66 1.48
N GLY A 127 11.27 -0.45 0.20
CA GLY A 127 10.87 -1.53 -0.71
C GLY A 127 12.01 -2.51 -1.00
N PHE A 128 13.27 -2.06 -0.95
CA PHE A 128 14.45 -2.91 -1.06
C PHE A 128 14.51 -3.96 0.06
N PHE A 129 14.08 -3.60 1.27
CA PHE A 129 14.03 -4.50 2.43
C PHE A 129 12.83 -5.45 2.42
N CYS A 130 11.84 -5.22 1.55
CA CYS A 130 10.64 -6.06 1.40
C CYS A 130 10.70 -6.98 0.17
N ARG A 131 11.88 -7.15 -0.44
CA ARG A 131 12.03 -7.99 -1.64
C ARG A 131 11.80 -9.45 -1.27
N ALA A 132 11.07 -10.15 -2.15
CA ALA A 132 10.95 -11.59 -2.07
C ALA A 132 12.34 -12.23 -2.19
N SER A 133 12.56 -13.31 -1.43
CA SER A 133 13.86 -13.99 -1.41
C SER A 133 14.24 -14.59 -2.76
N TYR A 134 13.26 -14.84 -3.62
CA TYR A 134 13.40 -15.35 -4.98
C TYR A 134 12.37 -14.69 -5.91
N TYR A 135 12.65 -14.67 -7.22
CA TYR A 135 11.78 -14.08 -8.24
C TYR A 135 11.35 -15.12 -9.26
N ASN A 136 10.21 -14.85 -9.90
CA ASN A 136 9.90 -15.54 -11.14
C ASN A 136 10.76 -15.02 -12.29
N GLU A 137 11.11 -15.91 -13.20
CA GLU A 137 11.76 -15.57 -14.47
C GLU A 137 10.73 -15.59 -15.60
N SER A 138 10.90 -14.66 -16.54
CA SER A 138 10.14 -14.61 -17.80
C SER A 138 11.07 -14.97 -18.96
N LYS A 139 10.77 -16.03 -19.70
CA LYS A 139 11.55 -16.47 -20.86
C LYS A 139 10.67 -16.67 -22.08
N ILE A 140 11.15 -16.17 -23.23
CA ILE A 140 10.56 -16.48 -24.53
C ILE A 140 11.23 -17.76 -25.04
N VAL A 141 10.44 -18.80 -25.22
CA VAL A 141 10.90 -20.14 -25.60
C VAL A 141 9.95 -20.77 -26.62
N ASN A 142 10.36 -21.86 -27.27
CA ASN A 142 9.45 -22.66 -28.07
C ASN A 142 8.57 -23.55 -27.17
N GLN A 143 7.57 -24.21 -27.78
CA GLN A 143 6.61 -25.04 -27.03
C GLN A 143 7.28 -26.22 -26.31
N ASP A 144 8.26 -26.88 -26.95
CA ASP A 144 8.96 -28.02 -26.35
C ASP A 144 9.72 -27.59 -25.08
N ARG A 145 10.45 -26.48 -25.14
CA ARG A 145 11.18 -25.97 -23.99
C ARG A 145 10.24 -25.45 -22.89
N ALA A 146 9.07 -24.93 -23.25
CA ALA A 146 8.05 -24.57 -22.27
C ALA A 146 7.51 -25.80 -21.52
N ALA A 147 7.31 -26.92 -22.23
CA ALA A 147 6.90 -28.18 -21.62
C ALA A 147 7.97 -28.71 -20.66
N GLU A 148 9.26 -28.65 -21.04
CA GLU A 148 10.37 -29.01 -20.16
C GLU A 148 10.40 -28.15 -18.88
N ILE A 149 10.23 -26.83 -19.00
CA ILE A 149 10.18 -25.93 -17.84
C ILE A 149 9.00 -26.28 -16.92
N SER A 150 7.83 -26.58 -17.50
CA SER A 150 6.62 -26.90 -16.75
C SER A 150 6.70 -28.23 -15.98
N GLN A 151 7.58 -29.14 -16.41
CA GLN A 151 7.86 -30.40 -15.71
C GLN A 151 8.85 -30.22 -14.56
N ALA A 152 9.70 -29.20 -14.61
CA ALA A 152 10.75 -28.97 -13.62
C ALA A 152 10.37 -27.91 -12.57
N HIS A 153 9.53 -26.95 -12.93
CA HIS A 153 9.26 -25.76 -12.12
C HIS A 153 7.78 -25.37 -12.13
N PRO A 154 7.29 -24.68 -11.08
CA PRO A 154 5.94 -24.17 -11.05
C PRO A 154 5.80 -22.98 -12.02
N ILE A 155 4.75 -23.03 -12.83
CA ILE A 155 4.41 -22.01 -13.82
C ILE A 155 3.38 -21.04 -13.24
N ASP A 156 3.65 -19.74 -13.32
CA ASP A 156 2.67 -18.70 -12.99
C ASP A 156 1.79 -18.32 -14.20
N ALA A 157 2.41 -18.21 -15.38
CA ALA A 157 1.69 -17.92 -16.62
C ALA A 157 2.46 -18.36 -17.86
N ILE A 158 1.72 -18.75 -18.90
CA ILE A 158 2.25 -18.88 -20.26
C ILE A 158 1.52 -17.86 -21.13
N THR A 159 2.19 -17.30 -22.13
CA THR A 159 1.57 -16.37 -23.07
C THR A 159 2.03 -16.72 -24.46
N GLU A 160 1.09 -17.12 -25.31
CA GLU A 160 1.38 -17.39 -26.72
C GLU A 160 1.72 -16.07 -27.42
N LEU A 161 2.90 -16.00 -28.02
CA LEU A 161 3.34 -14.85 -28.81
C LEU A 161 3.18 -15.11 -30.30
N SER A 162 3.43 -16.35 -30.72
CA SER A 162 3.24 -16.86 -32.08
C SER A 162 3.08 -18.39 -32.03
N PRO A 163 2.74 -19.05 -33.16
CA PRO A 163 2.61 -20.51 -33.20
C PRO A 163 3.83 -21.28 -32.66
N ASN A 164 5.02 -20.68 -32.77
CA ASN A 164 6.29 -21.32 -32.42
C ASN A 164 6.91 -20.77 -31.12
N LEU A 165 6.37 -19.68 -30.54
CA LEU A 165 6.97 -19.00 -29.40
C LEU A 165 5.96 -18.69 -28.32
N VAL A 166 6.35 -18.99 -27.09
CA VAL A 166 5.59 -18.69 -25.88
C VAL A 166 6.49 -17.95 -24.87
N LEU A 167 5.90 -16.99 -24.18
CA LEU A 167 6.50 -16.36 -23.00
C LEU A 167 6.06 -17.15 -21.77
N VAL A 168 7.00 -17.79 -21.09
CA VAL A 168 6.78 -18.55 -19.86
C VAL A 168 7.25 -17.73 -18.67
N ASN A 169 6.37 -17.53 -17.69
CA ASN A 169 6.66 -16.95 -16.39
C ASN A 169 6.61 -18.06 -15.34
N TYR A 170 7.73 -18.37 -14.70
CA TYR A 170 7.89 -19.53 -13.81
C TYR A 170 8.83 -19.21 -12.64
N ALA A 171 8.77 -20.01 -11.58
CA ALA A 171 9.66 -19.86 -10.42
C ALA A 171 10.87 -20.82 -10.56
N PRO A 172 12.03 -20.36 -11.07
CA PRO A 172 13.16 -21.24 -11.39
C PRO A 172 13.85 -21.84 -10.16
N TYR A 173 13.60 -21.26 -8.98
CA TYR A 173 14.22 -21.67 -7.72
C TYR A 173 13.35 -22.63 -6.92
N LEU A 174 12.19 -23.02 -7.46
CA LEU A 174 11.28 -23.97 -6.86
C LEU A 174 11.18 -25.21 -7.74
N ASP A 175 11.03 -26.38 -7.13
CA ASP A 175 10.55 -27.57 -7.83
C ASP A 175 9.03 -27.49 -8.07
N VAL A 176 8.47 -28.45 -8.81
CA VAL A 176 7.01 -28.52 -9.08
C VAL A 176 6.15 -28.66 -7.83
N GLU A 177 6.71 -29.12 -6.71
CA GLU A 177 6.06 -29.22 -5.41
C GLU A 177 6.18 -27.93 -4.59
N CYS A 178 6.81 -26.89 -5.15
CA CYS A 178 7.09 -25.59 -4.54
C CYS A 178 8.12 -25.64 -3.39
N ASN A 179 8.98 -26.65 -3.36
CA ASN A 179 10.14 -26.68 -2.46
C ASN A 179 11.29 -25.86 -3.03
N LEU A 180 12.05 -25.21 -2.16
CA LEU A 180 13.21 -24.40 -2.55
C LEU A 180 14.37 -25.30 -3.00
N LEU A 181 14.91 -25.05 -4.20
CA LEU A 181 16.06 -25.76 -4.73
C LEU A 181 17.36 -25.33 -4.01
N GLU A 182 18.31 -26.25 -3.86
CA GLU A 182 19.59 -25.98 -3.16
C GLU A 182 20.42 -24.84 -3.78
N ASN A 183 20.28 -24.62 -5.09
CA ASN A 183 20.98 -23.57 -5.82
C ASN A 183 20.20 -22.23 -5.85
N ALA A 184 19.15 -22.08 -5.05
CA ALA A 184 18.37 -20.86 -5.00
C ALA A 184 19.23 -19.67 -4.56
N ILE A 185 19.35 -18.67 -5.44
CA ILE A 185 20.03 -17.41 -5.10
C ILE A 185 19.10 -16.61 -4.21
N THR A 186 19.40 -16.57 -2.91
CA THR A 186 18.65 -15.76 -1.96
C THR A 186 19.05 -14.30 -2.06
N VAL A 187 18.09 -13.44 -2.37
CA VAL A 187 18.30 -11.99 -2.38
C VAL A 187 18.44 -11.49 -0.95
N THR A 188 19.43 -10.62 -0.70
CA THR A 188 19.56 -9.95 0.60
C THR A 188 18.33 -9.06 0.86
N SER A 189 17.59 -9.41 1.90
CA SER A 189 16.36 -8.74 2.31
C SER A 189 16.29 -8.75 3.83
N ASN A 190 15.72 -7.69 4.43
CA ASN A 190 15.47 -7.65 5.86
C ASN A 190 14.03 -7.21 6.09
N ILE A 191 13.13 -8.19 6.05
CA ILE A 191 11.69 -7.96 6.17
C ILE A 191 11.33 -7.31 7.51
N ALA A 192 12.13 -7.51 8.56
CA ALA A 192 11.93 -6.87 9.86
C ALA A 192 12.17 -5.36 9.79
N VAL A 193 13.06 -4.85 8.93
CA VAL A 193 13.18 -3.41 8.72
C VAL A 193 12.01 -2.90 7.89
N GLY A 194 11.73 -3.54 6.76
CA GLY A 194 10.68 -3.10 5.85
C GLY A 194 9.29 -3.08 6.48
N ALA A 195 8.94 -4.11 7.25
CA ALA A 195 7.67 -4.18 7.97
C ALA A 195 7.56 -3.11 9.06
N ALA A 196 8.64 -2.82 9.80
CA ALA A 196 8.66 -1.77 10.82
C ALA A 196 8.39 -0.39 10.21
N VAL A 197 9.05 -0.05 9.08
CA VAL A 197 8.82 1.22 8.37
C VAL A 197 7.34 1.38 7.99
N THR A 198 6.71 0.34 7.45
CA THR A 198 5.30 0.41 7.08
C THR A 198 4.36 0.52 8.28
N ALA A 199 4.71 -0.10 9.41
CA ALA A 199 3.93 -0.04 10.64
C ALA A 199 4.04 1.34 11.30
N ILE A 200 5.23 1.92 11.35
CA ILE A 200 5.45 3.29 11.83
C ILE A 200 4.70 4.28 10.95
N ALA A 201 4.74 4.12 9.63
CA ALA A 201 3.95 4.94 8.70
C ALA A 201 2.44 4.90 9.03
N ARG A 202 1.87 3.70 9.26
CA ARG A 202 0.47 3.58 9.70
C ARG A 202 0.22 4.23 11.07
N SER A 203 1.19 4.14 11.97
CA SER A 203 1.13 4.71 13.32
C SER A 203 1.09 6.25 13.27
N ILE A 204 1.87 6.88 12.39
CA ILE A 204 1.84 8.34 12.15
C ILE A 204 0.45 8.78 11.64
N MET A 205 -0.21 7.96 10.82
CA MET A 205 -1.56 8.25 10.31
C MET A 205 -2.68 7.99 11.33
N CYS A 206 -2.45 7.13 12.33
CA CYS A 206 -3.45 6.70 13.30
C CYS A 206 -4.13 7.87 14.05
N PRO A 207 -3.42 8.87 14.59
CA PRO A 207 -4.01 10.06 15.20
C PRO A 207 -5.09 10.74 14.36
N TYR A 208 -4.86 10.86 13.05
CA TYR A 208 -5.78 11.54 12.13
C TYR A 208 -6.97 10.66 11.75
N LYS A 209 -6.77 9.33 11.71
CA LYS A 209 -7.87 8.38 11.44
C LYS A 209 -8.79 8.19 12.65
N CYS A 210 -8.26 8.42 13.86
CA CYS A 210 -8.97 8.25 15.12
C CYS A 210 -9.46 9.57 15.74
N ASP A 211 -9.39 10.70 15.03
CA ASP A 211 -9.87 11.98 15.56
C ASP A 211 -11.40 12.09 15.46
N PRO A 212 -12.16 12.04 16.58
CA PRO A 212 -13.60 12.16 16.54
C PRO A 212 -14.08 13.58 16.19
N ASN A 213 -13.23 14.60 16.36
CA ASN A 213 -13.60 16.00 16.09
C ASN A 213 -13.44 16.40 14.63
N ASN A 214 -12.67 15.61 13.88
CA ASN A 214 -12.43 15.78 12.46
C ASN A 214 -12.36 14.41 11.75
N PRO A 215 -13.48 13.66 11.72
CA PRO A 215 -13.49 12.30 11.20
C PRO A 215 -13.10 12.30 9.73
N ILE A 216 -12.02 11.59 9.41
CA ILE A 216 -11.48 11.51 8.05
C ILE A 216 -12.50 10.88 7.09
N LEU A 217 -12.72 11.51 5.93
CA LEU A 217 -13.68 11.03 4.93
C LEU A 217 -13.07 9.95 4.03
N TYR A 218 -11.78 10.10 3.70
CA TYR A 218 -11.05 9.18 2.86
C TYR A 218 -9.55 9.27 3.13
N THR A 219 -8.85 8.15 2.96
CA THR A 219 -7.39 8.09 3.07
C THR A 219 -6.81 7.04 2.15
N ASP A 220 -5.70 7.36 1.50
CA ASP A 220 -4.87 6.42 0.77
C ASP A 220 -3.41 6.65 1.14
N THR A 221 -2.83 5.68 1.84
CA THR A 221 -1.43 5.65 2.27
C THR A 221 -1.00 6.86 3.12
N ASP A 222 -0.65 7.97 2.48
CA ASP A 222 -0.05 9.19 3.03
C ASP A 222 -0.85 10.47 2.68
N SER A 223 -2.11 10.28 2.26
CA SER A 223 -3.09 11.31 1.92
C SER A 223 -4.38 11.15 2.74
N GLY A 224 -5.12 12.24 2.89
CA GLY A 224 -6.37 12.28 3.65
C GLY A 224 -7.28 13.43 3.18
N LEU A 225 -8.59 13.17 3.15
CA LEU A 225 -9.61 14.19 2.94
C LEU A 225 -10.36 14.41 4.25
N PHE A 226 -10.35 15.65 4.71
CA PHE A 226 -10.85 16.04 6.03
C PHE A 226 -12.01 17.01 5.91
N PRO A 227 -13.07 16.87 6.74
CA PRO A 227 -14.16 17.84 6.79
C PRO A 227 -13.72 19.23 7.24
N LYS A 228 -12.72 19.30 8.13
CA LYS A 228 -12.15 20.54 8.65
C LYS A 228 -10.65 20.61 8.32
N PRO A 229 -10.10 21.82 8.13
CA PRO A 229 -8.65 21.99 7.98
C PRO A 229 -7.89 21.38 9.16
N LEU A 230 -6.74 20.79 8.87
CA LEU A 230 -5.80 20.38 9.91
C LEU A 230 -5.15 21.61 10.56
N PRO A 231 -4.67 21.51 11.82
CA PRO A 231 -3.95 22.59 12.46
C PRO A 231 -2.73 23.04 11.62
N SER A 232 -2.50 24.35 11.55
CA SER A 232 -1.37 24.91 10.78
C SER A 232 0.00 24.41 11.26
N THR A 233 0.09 23.95 12.52
CA THR A 233 1.31 23.39 13.10
C THR A 233 1.76 22.08 12.46
N VAL A 234 0.83 21.31 11.87
CA VAL A 234 1.13 20.03 11.20
C VAL A 234 1.19 20.16 9.68
N ILE A 235 0.86 21.33 9.13
CA ILE A 235 0.92 21.62 7.69
C ILE A 235 2.22 22.37 7.40
N GLY A 236 2.97 21.94 6.40
CA GLY A 236 4.18 22.64 5.99
C GLY A 236 5.10 21.85 5.05
N PRO A 237 6.24 22.45 4.69
CA PRO A 237 7.18 21.88 3.72
C PRO A 237 8.17 20.90 4.34
N ASN A 238 8.15 20.67 5.65
CA ASN A 238 9.13 19.82 6.32
C ASN A 238 8.77 18.34 6.24
N LEU A 239 9.77 17.47 6.48
CA LEU A 239 9.56 16.04 6.56
C LEU A 239 8.50 15.71 7.64
N GLY A 240 7.64 14.74 7.38
CA GLY A 240 6.56 14.35 8.29
C GLY A 240 5.37 15.33 8.36
N GLN A 241 5.44 16.51 7.73
CA GLN A 241 4.30 17.44 7.69
C GLN A 241 3.30 17.10 6.56
N TRP A 242 2.05 17.52 6.78
CA TRP A 242 1.03 17.52 5.75
C TRP A 242 1.32 18.61 4.72
N LYS A 243 1.18 18.25 3.46
CA LYS A 243 1.12 19.22 2.37
C LYS A 243 -0.36 19.47 2.08
N ASP A 244 -0.78 20.73 2.10
CA ASP A 244 -2.05 21.11 1.51
C ASP A 244 -1.93 20.96 -0.01
N GLU A 245 -2.66 19.99 -0.57
CA GLU A 245 -2.64 19.73 -2.00
C GLU A 245 -3.61 20.61 -2.78
N LEU A 246 -4.43 21.43 -2.10
CA LEU A 246 -5.40 22.32 -2.72
C LEU A 246 -5.00 23.80 -2.62
N ASP A 247 -3.83 24.10 -2.05
CA ASP A 247 -3.32 25.46 -1.85
C ASP A 247 -4.37 26.40 -1.21
N GLY A 248 -5.06 25.90 -0.16
CA GLY A 248 -6.10 26.61 0.57
C GLY A 248 -7.48 26.61 -0.09
N ASP A 249 -7.68 25.87 -1.18
CA ASP A 249 -8.98 25.71 -1.81
C ASP A 249 -9.89 24.70 -1.09
N ILE A 250 -11.19 24.81 -1.34
CA ILE A 250 -12.22 24.06 -0.63
C ILE A 250 -12.86 23.05 -1.57
N ILE A 251 -13.07 21.83 -1.07
CA ILE A 251 -13.89 20.82 -1.72
C ILE A 251 -15.35 21.11 -1.40
N LEU A 252 -16.15 21.34 -2.45
CA LEU A 252 -17.59 21.58 -2.36
C LEU A 252 -18.37 20.26 -2.27
N ASP A 253 -17.98 19.27 -3.08
CA ASP A 253 -18.64 17.96 -3.17
C ASP A 253 -17.59 16.86 -3.25
N ALA A 254 -17.82 15.75 -2.54
CA ALA A 254 -16.98 14.56 -2.63
C ALA A 254 -17.82 13.27 -2.56
N TYR A 255 -17.45 12.30 -3.40
CA TYR A 255 -18.09 11.00 -3.51
C TYR A 255 -17.05 9.89 -3.39
N PHE A 256 -17.32 8.91 -2.52
CA PHE A 256 -16.44 7.79 -2.23
C PHE A 256 -17.22 6.48 -2.40
N ILE A 257 -16.84 5.65 -3.36
CA ILE A 257 -17.50 4.35 -3.59
C ILE A 257 -16.59 3.15 -3.29
N GLY A 258 -15.30 3.41 -2.99
CA GLY A 258 -14.35 2.40 -2.55
C GLY A 258 -12.91 2.87 -2.55
N ALA A 259 -12.00 1.96 -2.18
CA ALA A 259 -10.57 2.21 -2.22
C ALA A 259 -10.11 2.58 -3.64
N LYS A 260 -9.42 3.72 -3.76
CA LYS A 260 -8.97 4.29 -5.04
C LYS A 260 -10.09 4.48 -6.07
N ALA A 261 -11.31 4.75 -5.58
CA ALA A 261 -12.50 5.06 -6.37
C ALA A 261 -13.25 6.22 -5.72
N TYR A 262 -12.89 7.44 -6.08
CA TYR A 262 -13.45 8.67 -5.53
C TYR A 262 -13.48 9.80 -6.55
N ALA A 263 -14.37 10.77 -6.33
CA ALA A 263 -14.43 12.00 -7.11
C ALA A 263 -14.72 13.18 -6.19
N PHE A 264 -14.16 14.35 -6.50
CA PHE A 264 -14.48 15.58 -5.78
C PHE A 264 -14.42 16.80 -6.69
N ARG A 265 -15.11 17.85 -6.27
CA ARG A 265 -15.17 19.14 -6.96
C ARG A 265 -14.77 20.27 -6.02
N THR A 266 -13.93 21.18 -6.48
CA THR A 266 -13.42 22.33 -5.74
C THR A 266 -14.08 23.63 -6.18
N GLU A 267 -13.92 24.70 -5.38
CA GLU A 267 -14.43 26.03 -5.71
C GLU A 267 -13.65 26.71 -6.84
N ARG A 268 -12.33 26.51 -6.89
CA ARG A 268 -11.45 27.10 -7.90
C ARG A 268 -10.76 26.03 -8.73
N PRO A 269 -10.33 26.33 -9.97
CA PRO A 269 -9.52 25.40 -10.74
C PRO A 269 -8.22 25.10 -10.01
N HIS A 270 -7.95 23.81 -9.79
CA HIS A 270 -6.79 23.35 -9.08
C HIS A 270 -5.88 22.50 -9.99
N LYS A 271 -4.57 22.61 -9.79
CA LYS A 271 -3.58 21.79 -10.51
C LYS A 271 -3.31 20.51 -9.74
N PHE A 272 -4.09 19.49 -10.01
CA PHE A 272 -3.79 18.13 -9.53
C PHE A 272 -2.53 17.59 -10.21
N TYR A 273 -1.77 16.72 -9.55
CA TYR A 273 -0.45 16.26 -10.03
C TYR A 273 -0.46 15.85 -11.51
N GLY A 274 0.23 16.64 -12.35
CA GLY A 274 0.40 16.35 -13.77
C GLY A 274 -0.83 16.64 -14.64
N ASP A 275 -1.93 17.11 -14.06
CA ASP A 275 -3.16 17.42 -14.77
C ASP A 275 -3.22 18.91 -15.18
N ALA A 276 -4.01 19.19 -16.21
CA ALA A 276 -4.42 20.55 -16.50
C ALA A 276 -5.30 21.09 -15.36
N PRO A 277 -5.27 22.41 -15.07
CA PRO A 277 -6.13 23.01 -14.06
C PRO A 277 -7.60 22.65 -14.30
N SER A 278 -8.26 22.11 -13.27
CA SER A 278 -9.65 21.66 -13.32
C SER A 278 -10.30 21.88 -11.96
N MET A 279 -11.61 22.14 -11.93
CA MET A 279 -12.38 22.15 -10.68
C MET A 279 -12.77 20.73 -10.24
N GLU A 280 -12.64 19.73 -11.11
CA GLU A 280 -13.10 18.37 -10.86
C GLU A 280 -11.94 17.38 -10.90
N LYS A 281 -11.95 16.44 -9.96
CA LYS A 281 -11.01 15.32 -9.91
C LYS A 281 -11.78 14.01 -9.80
N VAL A 282 -11.50 13.07 -10.70
CA VAL A 282 -12.02 11.70 -10.67
C VAL A 282 -10.86 10.72 -10.63
N VAL A 283 -10.85 9.83 -9.65
CA VAL A 283 -9.82 8.81 -9.46
C VAL A 283 -10.50 7.45 -9.37
N VAL A 284 -10.26 6.60 -10.37
CA VAL A 284 -10.78 5.23 -10.40
C VAL A 284 -9.67 4.27 -10.81
N SER A 285 -9.24 3.42 -9.88
CA SER A 285 -8.13 2.49 -10.10
C SER A 285 -8.38 1.55 -11.28
N GLY A 286 -7.43 1.57 -12.22
CA GLY A 286 -7.42 0.74 -13.42
C GLY A 286 -8.32 1.21 -14.56
N PHE A 287 -8.99 2.36 -14.41
CA PHE A 287 -9.59 3.11 -15.52
C PHE A 287 -8.57 4.12 -16.08
N PRO A 288 -8.60 4.43 -17.38
CA PRO A 288 -7.81 5.52 -17.93
C PRO A 288 -8.21 6.86 -17.30
N VAL A 289 -7.25 7.77 -17.17
CA VAL A 289 -7.53 9.13 -16.68
C VAL A 289 -8.51 9.82 -17.63
N GLY A 290 -9.54 10.47 -17.07
CA GLY A 290 -10.58 11.15 -17.84
C GLY A 290 -11.63 10.25 -18.49
N SER A 291 -11.56 8.92 -18.33
CA SER A 291 -12.56 8.01 -18.92
C SER A 291 -13.91 7.99 -18.21
N VAL A 292 -14.01 8.62 -17.05
CA VAL A 292 -15.24 8.76 -16.26
C VAL A 292 -15.32 10.23 -15.83
N SER A 293 -16.42 10.91 -16.18
CA SER A 293 -16.66 12.29 -15.76
C SER A 293 -17.12 12.37 -14.31
N PHE A 294 -17.07 13.56 -13.71
CA PHE A 294 -17.57 13.78 -12.36
C PHE A 294 -19.06 13.44 -12.24
N GLU A 295 -19.89 13.91 -13.17
CA GLU A 295 -21.34 13.61 -13.17
C GLU A 295 -21.62 12.11 -13.33
N GLN A 296 -20.90 11.42 -14.23
CA GLN A 296 -21.03 9.96 -14.35
C GLN A 296 -20.66 9.25 -13.03
N PHE A 297 -19.59 9.67 -12.38
CA PHE A 297 -19.19 9.09 -11.09
C PHE A 297 -20.23 9.37 -9.99
N LYS A 298 -20.75 10.60 -9.95
CA LYS A 298 -21.81 11.02 -9.02
C LYS A 298 -23.08 10.20 -9.20
N GLU A 299 -23.53 9.96 -10.43
CA GLU A 299 -24.68 9.09 -10.70
C GLU A 299 -24.46 7.67 -10.19
N VAL A 300 -23.25 7.12 -10.37
CA VAL A 300 -22.90 5.80 -9.81
C VAL A 300 -22.99 5.81 -8.29
N ALA A 301 -22.45 6.86 -7.65
CA ALA A 301 -22.40 6.98 -6.20
C ALA A 301 -23.77 7.24 -5.55
N THR A 302 -24.68 7.91 -6.24
CA THR A 302 -25.96 8.38 -5.66
C THR A 302 -27.17 7.55 -6.09
N ILE A 303 -27.21 7.13 -7.35
CA ILE A 303 -28.35 6.43 -7.96
C ILE A 303 -28.00 4.96 -8.24
N GLY A 304 -26.72 4.56 -8.12
CA GLY A 304 -26.28 3.19 -8.37
C GLY A 304 -26.23 2.84 -9.85
N THR A 305 -26.05 3.84 -10.73
CA THR A 305 -25.86 3.59 -12.16
C THR A 305 -24.56 2.81 -12.42
N LYS A 306 -24.39 2.33 -13.66
CA LYS A 306 -23.20 1.58 -14.07
C LYS A 306 -22.53 2.29 -15.22
N VAL A 307 -21.24 2.60 -15.07
CA VAL A 307 -20.42 3.17 -16.13
C VAL A 307 -19.50 2.09 -16.66
N LYS A 308 -19.54 1.83 -17.97
CA LYS A 308 -18.69 0.84 -18.63
C LYS A 308 -17.63 1.55 -19.45
N VAL A 309 -16.37 1.17 -19.24
CA VAL A 309 -15.23 1.63 -20.04
C VAL A 309 -14.51 0.42 -20.59
N SER A 310 -14.41 0.36 -21.92
CA SER A 310 -13.66 -0.68 -22.62
C SER A 310 -12.21 -0.23 -22.76
N ILE A 311 -11.29 -1.13 -22.43
CA ILE A 311 -9.86 -0.88 -22.52
C ILE A 311 -9.23 -2.07 -23.23
N ASP A 312 -8.49 -1.81 -24.31
CA ASP A 312 -7.73 -2.84 -25.00
C ASP A 312 -6.51 -3.23 -24.15
N ARG A 313 -6.42 -4.51 -23.79
CA ARG A 313 -5.34 -5.06 -22.95
C ARG A 313 -5.10 -6.54 -23.26
N LEU A 314 -3.96 -7.06 -22.82
CA LEU A 314 -3.75 -8.50 -22.70
C LEU A 314 -4.57 -9.04 -21.52
N VAL A 315 -5.41 -10.05 -21.76
CA VAL A 315 -6.30 -10.66 -20.77
C VAL A 315 -5.87 -12.09 -20.47
N LYS A 316 -5.72 -12.45 -19.18
CA LYS A 316 -5.35 -13.81 -18.73
C LYS A 316 -6.58 -14.71 -18.80
N ASP A 317 -6.54 -15.72 -19.67
CA ASP A 317 -7.46 -16.84 -19.62
C ASP A 317 -7.03 -17.76 -18.46
N ARG A 318 -7.89 -17.88 -17.45
CA ARG A 318 -7.59 -18.65 -16.23
C ARG A 318 -7.68 -20.16 -16.44
N VAL A 319 -8.39 -20.62 -17.48
CA VAL A 319 -8.53 -22.05 -17.79
C VAL A 319 -7.38 -22.50 -18.68
N ALA A 320 -7.03 -21.69 -19.67
CA ALA A 320 -5.93 -22.01 -20.59
C ALA A 320 -4.55 -21.63 -20.04
N ILE A 321 -4.46 -20.79 -19.00
CA ILE A 321 -3.20 -20.20 -18.49
C ILE A 321 -2.48 -19.44 -19.63
N VAL A 322 -3.23 -18.84 -20.56
CA VAL A 322 -2.73 -18.08 -21.72
C VAL A 322 -3.21 -16.63 -21.65
N MET A 323 -2.36 -15.66 -21.95
CA MET A 323 -2.78 -14.27 -22.21
C MET A 323 -3.14 -14.08 -23.68
N LYS A 324 -4.29 -13.46 -23.98
CA LYS A 324 -4.69 -13.08 -25.37
C LYS A 324 -4.95 -11.58 -25.47
N GLN A 325 -4.73 -11.02 -26.66
CA GLN A 325 -5.14 -9.65 -26.97
C GLN A 325 -6.66 -9.58 -27.02
N GLY A 326 -7.26 -8.72 -26.21
CA GLY A 326 -8.71 -8.56 -26.15
C GLY A 326 -9.13 -7.21 -25.58
N SER A 327 -10.43 -6.94 -25.59
CA SER A 327 -10.98 -5.78 -24.89
C SER A 327 -11.49 -6.21 -23.53
N MET A 328 -11.03 -5.55 -22.47
CA MET A 328 -11.57 -5.73 -21.13
C MET A 328 -12.55 -4.60 -20.85
N THR A 329 -13.83 -4.92 -20.76
CA THR A 329 -14.83 -3.97 -20.28
C THR A 329 -14.77 -3.92 -18.76
N ARG A 330 -14.37 -2.77 -18.22
CA ARG A 330 -14.50 -2.50 -16.78
C ARG A 330 -15.83 -1.82 -16.52
N THR A 331 -16.52 -2.26 -15.48
CA THR A 331 -17.77 -1.65 -15.01
C THR A 331 -17.53 -1.00 -13.66
N LEU A 332 -17.71 0.32 -13.58
CA LEU A 332 -17.82 1.04 -12.33
C LEU A 332 -19.26 0.91 -11.84
N ARG A 333 -19.43 0.52 -10.59
CA ARG A 333 -20.72 0.38 -9.91
C ARG A 333 -20.51 0.61 -8.42
N LEU A 334 -21.55 1.03 -7.72
CA LEU A 334 -21.59 0.95 -6.26
C LEU A 334 -21.37 -0.51 -5.86
N ARG A 335 -20.49 -0.76 -4.89
CA ARG A 335 -20.39 -2.11 -4.32
C ARG A 335 -21.68 -2.36 -3.54
N ASP A 336 -22.33 -3.49 -3.81
CA ASP A 336 -23.36 -4.02 -2.93
C ASP A 336 -22.68 -4.20 -1.55
N ASP A 337 -23.31 -3.66 -0.51
CA ASP A 337 -22.75 -3.53 0.84
C ASP A 337 -22.09 -4.85 1.30
N PRO A 338 -20.75 -4.92 1.43
CA PRO A 338 -20.11 -6.10 1.99
C PRO A 338 -20.24 -6.01 3.52
N LYS A 339 -21.13 -6.84 4.07
CA LYS A 339 -21.27 -7.09 5.51
C LYS A 339 -19.94 -7.24 6.24
#